data_AF-A0A254PXR4-F1
#
_entry.id   AF-A0A254PXR4-F1
#
_cell.length_a   1.000
_cell.length_b   1.000
_cell.length_c   1.000
_cell.angle_alpha   90.00
_cell.angle_beta   90.00
_cell.angle_gamma   90.00
#
_symmetry.space_group_name_H-M   'P 1'
#
loop_
_entity.id
_entity.type
_entity.pdbx_description
1 polymer ?
#
loop_
_entity_poly.entity_id
_entity_poly.type
_entity_poly.pdbx_seq_one_letter_code
_entity_poly.pdbx_strand_id
1 'polypeptide(L)' 'MNSTTLRPLAILAVTATFALSGCGSIESAAQDDCTSIGWQIGSKGYQDCFKARVYERKLDYSLPPGDKPSPSVI' A
#
# COMPACT_ATOMS: atom_id res chain seq x y z
N MET A 1 -11.59 -35.95 2.05
CA MET A 1 -10.76 -35.08 2.93
C MET A 1 -11.54 -34.82 4.19
N ASN A 2 -10.98 -35.15 5.36
CA ASN A 2 -11.70 -35.14 6.62
C ASN A 2 -11.74 -33.72 7.20
N SER A 3 -12.85 -33.32 7.82
CA SER A 3 -13.08 -31.97 8.36
C SER A 3 -11.96 -31.48 9.31
N THR A 4 -11.32 -32.41 10.02
CA THR A 4 -10.26 -32.15 11.01
C THR A 4 -8.95 -31.63 10.40
N THR A 5 -8.65 -31.95 9.14
CA THR A 5 -7.46 -31.42 8.42
C THR A 5 -7.74 -30.15 7.61
N LEU A 6 -9.01 -29.88 7.28
CA LEU A 6 -9.43 -28.66 6.57
C LEU A 6 -9.39 -27.40 7.45
N ARG A 7 -9.76 -27.51 8.72
CA ARG A 7 -9.72 -26.40 9.69
C ARG A 7 -8.33 -25.76 9.87
N PRO A 8 -7.25 -26.52 10.14
CA PRO A 8 -5.92 -25.92 10.32
C PRO A 8 -5.38 -25.31 9.02
N LEU A 9 -5.66 -25.93 7.87
CA LEU A 9 -5.29 -25.37 6.56
C LEU A 9 -6.00 -24.04 6.28
N ALA A 10 -7.29 -23.94 6.61
CA ALA A 10 -8.05 -22.69 6.47
C ALA A 10 -7.48 -21.58 7.37
N ILE A 11 -7.12 -21.90 8.62
CA ILE A 11 -6.49 -20.94 9.54
C ILE A 11 -5.16 -20.46 8.96
N LEU A 12 -4.31 -21.39 8.49
CA LEU A 12 -3.00 -21.07 7.94
C LEU A 12 -3.11 -20.17 6.71
N ALA A 13 -4.06 -20.48 5.81
CA ALA A 13 -4.35 -19.68 4.62
C ALA A 13 -4.79 -18.25 4.97
N VAL A 14 -5.67 -18.09 5.97
CA VAL A 14 -6.11 -16.76 6.43
C VAL A 14 -4.95 -15.96 7.02
N THR A 15 -4.13 -16.56 7.89
CA THR A 15 -2.94 -15.88 8.43
C THR A 15 -1.94 -15.49 7.34
N ALA A 16 -1.75 -16.34 6.32
CA ALA A 16 -0.88 -16.01 5.20
C ALA A 16 -1.41 -14.80 4.41
N THR A 17 -2.72 -14.73 4.14
CA THR A 17 -3.29 -13.59 3.42
C THR A 17 -3.16 -12.26 4.17
N PHE A 18 -3.26 -12.27 5.50
CA PHE A 18 -3.03 -11.06 6.32
C PHE A 18 -1.55 -10.70 6.44
N ALA A 19 -0.65 -11.68 6.45
CA ALA A 19 0.80 -11.41 6.46
C ALA A 19 1.30 -10.83 5.13
N LEU A 20 0.67 -11.19 4.00
CA LEU A 20 1.01 -10.66 2.68
C LEU A 20 0.26 -9.36 2.30
N SER A 21 -0.71 -8.89 3.08
CA SER A 21 -1.51 -7.69 2.78
C SER A 21 -0.78 -6.37 3.09
N GLY A 22 0.53 -6.32 2.90
CA GLY A 22 1.35 -5.10 3.03
C GLY A 22 1.21 -4.12 1.84
N CYS A 23 0.13 -4.21 1.05
CA CYS A 23 -0.12 -3.31 -0.07
C CYS A 23 -0.72 -2.00 0.43
N GLY A 24 0.14 -1.04 0.79
CA GLY A 24 -0.27 0.36 0.98
C GLY A 24 -0.44 1.07 -0.36
N SER A 25 -1.38 2.02 -0.45
CA SER A 25 -1.44 2.96 -1.57
C SER A 25 -0.49 4.14 -1.35
N ILE A 26 -0.16 4.85 -2.43
CA ILE A 26 0.62 6.10 -2.37
C ILE A 26 -0.03 7.09 -1.41
N GLU A 27 -1.36 7.19 -1.44
CA GLU A 27 -2.16 8.07 -0.59
C GLU A 27 -2.07 7.66 0.89
N SER A 28 -2.17 6.36 1.21
CA SER A 28 -2.04 5.90 2.59
C SER A 28 -0.65 6.21 3.17
N ALA A 29 0.41 5.99 2.39
CA ALA A 29 1.77 6.30 2.80
C ALA A 29 2.01 7.82 2.95
N ALA A 30 1.41 8.63 2.08
CA ALA A 30 1.48 10.08 2.19
C ALA A 30 0.71 10.62 3.41
N GLN A 31 -0.43 10.01 3.74
CA GLN A 31 -1.20 10.35 4.94
C GLN A 31 -0.40 10.03 6.22
N ASP A 32 0.21 8.85 6.30
CA ASP A 32 0.99 8.43 7.46
C ASP A 32 2.20 9.35 7.68
N ASP A 33 2.89 9.75 6.61
CA ASP A 33 3.98 10.73 6.70
C ASP A 33 3.50 12.07 7.27
N CYS A 34 2.39 12.60 6.76
CA CYS A 34 1.92 13.92 7.17
C CYS A 34 1.35 13.92 8.57
N THR A 35 0.67 12.85 8.97
CA THR A 35 0.15 12.70 10.33
C THR A 35 1.26 12.40 11.34
N SER A 36 2.31 11.66 10.97
CA SER A 36 3.48 11.43 11.84
C SER A 36 4.31 12.69 12.13
N ILE A 37 4.32 13.66 11.21
CA ILE A 37 4.86 15.01 11.42
C ILE A 37 4.00 15.82 12.43
N GLY A 38 2.76 15.40 12.65
CA GLY A 38 1.81 16.06 13.56
C GLY A 38 0.78 16.95 12.86
N TRP A 39 0.69 16.91 11.53
CA TRP A 39 -0.36 17.64 10.82
C TRP A 39 -1.71 16.94 10.99
N GLN A 40 -2.72 17.71 11.41
CA GLN A 40 -4.09 17.20 11.51
C GLN A 40 -4.76 17.13 10.13
N ILE A 41 -5.42 16.01 9.85
CA ILE A 41 -6.17 15.81 8.61
C ILE A 41 -7.19 16.93 8.44
N GLY A 42 -7.20 17.55 7.25
CA GLY A 42 -8.08 18.68 6.93
C GLY A 42 -7.48 20.07 7.24
N SER A 43 -6.36 20.15 7.97
CA SER A 43 -5.62 21.40 8.12
C SER A 43 -4.93 21.81 6.80
N LYS A 44 -4.66 23.10 6.62
CA LYS A 44 -3.89 23.60 5.46
C LYS A 44 -2.52 22.92 5.37
N GLY A 45 -1.81 22.79 6.50
CA GLY A 45 -0.49 22.14 6.54
C GLY A 45 -0.53 20.67 6.17
N TYR A 46 -1.57 19.93 6.59
CA TYR A 46 -1.80 18.56 6.14
C TYR A 46 -1.99 18.48 4.63
N GLN A 47 -2.83 19.35 4.03
CA GLN A 47 -3.11 19.31 2.60
C GLN A 47 -1.88 19.62 1.76
N ASP A 48 -1.10 20.62 2.19
CA ASP A 48 0.16 21.00 1.53
C ASP A 48 1.18 19.85 1.60
N CYS A 49 1.34 19.25 2.79
CA CYS A 49 2.20 18.08 2.99
C CYS A 49 1.74 16.88 2.15
N PHE A 50 0.45 16.54 2.23
CA PHE A 50 -0.11 15.37 1.58
C PHE A 50 0.06 15.46 0.06
N LYS A 51 -0.23 16.62 -0.53
CA LYS A 51 -0.04 16.87 -1.96
C LYS A 51 1.43 16.71 -2.38
N ALA A 52 2.38 17.23 -1.59
CA ALA A 52 3.80 17.10 -1.87
C ALA A 52 4.25 15.62 -1.80
N ARG A 53 3.88 14.90 -0.74
CA ARG A 53 4.29 13.50 -0.54
C ARG A 53 3.65 12.53 -1.52
N VAL A 54 2.42 12.80 -1.98
CA VAL A 54 1.80 12.05 -3.08
C VAL A 54 2.53 12.31 -4.39
N TYR A 55 2.91 13.56 -4.66
CA TYR A 55 3.62 13.92 -5.88
C TYR A 55 5.00 13.27 -5.96
N GLU A 56 5.81 13.36 -4.90
CA GLU A 56 7.13 12.73 -4.82
C GLU A 56 7.05 11.22 -5.08
N ARG A 57 6.15 10.53 -4.37
CA ARG A 57 5.96 9.08 -4.55
C ARG A 57 5.49 8.72 -5.95
N LYS A 58 4.61 9.51 -6.56
CA LYS A 58 4.18 9.26 -7.95
C LYS A 58 5.33 9.37 -8.93
N LEU A 59 6.29 10.26 -8.67
CA LEU A 59 7.51 10.32 -9.46
C LEU A 59 8.40 9.10 -9.20
N ASP A 60 8.61 8.71 -7.94
CA ASP A 60 9.45 7.56 -7.57
C ASP A 60 8.91 6.24 -8.14
N TYR A 61 7.58 6.08 -8.19
CA TYR A 61 6.92 4.89 -8.74
C TYR A 61 6.58 5.02 -10.23
N SER A 62 6.86 6.16 -10.86
CA SER A 62 6.64 6.30 -12.30
C SER A 62 7.70 5.53 -13.07
N LEU A 63 7.27 4.90 -14.17
CA LEU A 63 8.21 4.28 -15.09
C LEU A 63 9.03 5.37 -15.80
N PRO A 64 10.30 5.10 -16.11
CA PRO A 64 11.10 5.96 -16.96
C PRO A 64 10.37 6.27 -18.27
N PRO A 65 10.56 7.47 -18.86
CA PRO A 65 9.96 7.78 -20.15
C PRO A 65 10.33 6.74 -21.21
N GLY A 66 9.32 6.07 -21.76
CA GLY A 66 9.50 5.02 -22.78
C GLY A 66 9.45 3.59 -22.24
N ASP A 67 9.55 3.39 -20.93
CA ASP A 67 9.35 2.07 -20.33
C ASP A 67 7.86 1.75 -20.22
N LYS A 68 7.51 0.53 -20.63
CA LYS A 68 6.18 -0.06 -20.45
C LYS A 68 6.37 -1.38 -19.73
N PRO A 69 5.52 -1.71 -18.74
CA PRO A 69 5.63 -2.99 -18.07
C PRO A 69 5.41 -4.08 -19.12
N SER A 70 6.35 -5.03 -19.18
CA SER A 70 6.20 -6.18 -20.08
C SER A 70 4.95 -6.96 -19.70
N PRO A 71 4.20 -7.53 -20.67
CA PRO A 71 3.06 -8.37 -20.35
C PRO A 71 3.50 -9.48 -19.38
N SER A 72 2.87 -9.53 -18.21
CA SER A 72 3.13 -10.58 -17.22
C SER A 72 2.64 -11.91 -17.77
N VAL A 73 3.55 -12.87 -17.92
CA VAL A 73 3.26 -14.28 -18.23
C VAL A 73 2.79 -14.97 -16.94
N ILE A 74 1.55 -14.70 -16.55
CA ILE A 74 0.80 -15.48 -15.55
C ILE A 74 -0.60 -15.68 -16.11
#